data_AF-W4L2Z5-F1
#
_entry.id   AF-W4L2Z5-F1
#
_cell.length_a   1.000
_cell.length_b   1.000
_cell.length_c   1.000
_cell.angle_alpha   90.00
_cell.angle_beta   90.00
_cell.angle_gamma   90.00
#
_symmetry.space_group_name_H-M   'P 1'
#
loop_
_entity.id
_entity.type
_entity.pdbx_description
1 polymer ?
#
loop_
_entity_poly.entity_id
_entity_poly.type
_entity_poly.pdbx_seq_one_letter_code
_entity_poly.pdbx_strand_id
1 'polypeptide(L)' 'MSEAAHKTFQVTCAHCDQPFRVRFPLTRPGATGEGNVKVTCLYCDNNVMITIPQVYIEEDTVLRSVPDAG' A
#
# COMPACT_ATOMS: atom_id res chain seq x y z
N MET A 1 -15.04 12.79 -16.71
CA MET A 1 -13.85 11.92 -16.67
C MET A 1 -13.29 12.03 -15.26
N SER A 2 -13.64 11.09 -14.39
CA SER A 2 -13.23 11.15 -12.98
C SER A 2 -11.82 10.57 -12.89
N GLU A 3 -10.81 11.43 -12.92
CA GLU A 3 -9.45 11.02 -12.59
C GLU A 3 -9.50 10.49 -11.15
N ALA A 4 -9.30 9.19 -10.96
CA ALA A 4 -9.22 8.64 -9.60
C ALA A 4 -8.09 9.38 -8.90
N ALA A 5 -8.40 10.07 -7.79
CA ALA A 5 -7.40 10.83 -7.07
C ALA A 5 -6.35 9.86 -6.53
N HIS A 6 -5.09 10.00 -6.92
CA HIS A 6 -4.00 9.17 -6.40
C HIS A 6 -3.15 9.98 -5.42
N LYS A 7 -2.64 9.32 -4.38
CA LYS A 7 -1.64 9.89 -3.50
C LYS A 7 -0.36 9.07 -3.55
N THR A 8 0.77 9.76 -3.68
CA THR A 8 2.10 9.13 -3.64
C THR A 8 2.66 9.22 -2.22
N PHE A 9 3.14 8.10 -1.70
CA PHE A 9 3.83 8.00 -0.42
C PHE A 9 5.28 7.61 -0.67
N GLN A 10 6.20 8.26 0.04
CA GLN A 10 7.61 7.88 0.05
C GLN A 10 7.86 6.94 1.23
N VAL A 11 8.47 5.81 0.95
CA VAL A 11 8.71 4.73 1.90
C VAL A 11 10.19 4.38 1.87
N THR A 12 10.81 4.27 3.04
CA THR A 12 12.14 3.72 3.17
C THR A 12 12.03 2.24 3.52
N CYS A 13 12.66 1.37 2.74
CA CYS A 13 12.64 -0.05 3.03
C CYS A 13 13.48 -0.35 4.27
N ALA A 14 12.91 -1.07 5.25
CA ALA A 14 13.64 -1.49 6.45
C ALA A 14 14.68 -2.60 6.20
N HIS A 15 14.71 -3.22 5.02
CA HIS A 15 15.62 -4.33 4.69
C HIS A 15 16.86 -3.89 3.90
N CYS A 16 16.74 -2.87 3.05
CA CYS A 16 17.82 -2.41 2.19
C CYS A 16 18.08 -0.90 2.30
N ASP A 17 17.36 -0.21 3.20
CA ASP A 17 17.45 1.23 3.45
C ASP A 17 17.24 2.11 2.20
N GLN A 18 16.74 1.54 1.10
CA GLN A 18 16.47 2.27 -0.12
C GLN A 18 15.10 2.96 -0.07
N PRO A 19 15.01 4.25 -0.42
CA PRO A 19 13.75 4.95 -0.54
C PRO A 19 13.06 4.61 -1.88
N PHE A 20 11.77 4.34 -1.83
CA PHE A 20 10.91 4.14 -3.00
C PHE A 20 9.58 4.86 -2.85
N ARG A 21 8.84 4.98 -3.95
CA ARG A 21 7.55 5.68 -4.00
C ARG A 21 6.44 4.70 -4.33
N VAL A 22 5.36 4.75 -3.56
CA VAL A 22 4.17 3.92 -3.78
C VAL A 22 2.98 4.85 -4.04
N ARG A 23 2.16 4.52 -5.04
CA ARG A 23 0.96 5.28 -5.40
C ARG A 23 -0.26 4.50 -4.94
N PHE A 24 -1.13 5.14 -4.19
CA PHE A 24 -2.41 4.57 -3.77
C PHE A 24 -3.58 5.38 -4.35
N PRO A 25 -4.57 4.72 -4.94
CA PRO A 25 -5.81 5.37 -5.33
C PRO A 25 -6.63 5.75 -4.09
N LEU A 26 -7.39 6.83 -4.18
CA LEU A 26 -8.40 7.19 -3.19
C LEU A 26 -9.57 6.23 -3.34
N THR A 27 -9.76 5.36 -2.35
CA THR A 27 -10.70 4.23 -2.43
C THR A 27 -11.87 4.39 -1.48
N ARG A 28 -11.66 5.09 -0.35
CA ARG A 28 -12.70 5.37 0.65
C ARG A 28 -12.77 6.86 0.96
N PRO A 29 -13.33 7.69 0.07
CA PRO A 29 -13.54 9.10 0.35
C PRO A 29 -14.53 9.24 1.52
N GLY A 30 -14.01 9.50 2.72
CA GLY A 30 -14.81 9.59 3.96
C GLY A 30 -14.39 8.63 5.08
N ALA A 31 -13.47 7.68 4.82
CA ALA A 31 -12.84 6.94 5.90
C ALA A 31 -11.98 7.87 6.77
N THR A 32 -11.94 7.64 8.07
CA THR A 32 -11.14 8.41 9.01
C THR A 32 -10.18 7.49 9.74
N GLY A 33 -9.00 8.00 10.06
CA GLY A 33 -7.94 7.23 10.71
C GLY A 33 -6.89 6.69 9.75
N GLU A 34 -6.02 5.88 10.31
CA GLU A 34 -4.85 5.31 9.65
C GLU A 34 -4.93 3.79 9.67
N GLY A 35 -4.36 3.16 8.67
CA GLY A 35 -4.24 1.71 8.60
C GLY A 35 -2.86 1.31 8.11
N ASN A 36 -2.51 0.06 8.39
CA ASN A 36 -1.27 -0.52 7.95
C ASN A 36 -1.49 -1.23 6.62
N VAL A 37 -0.63 -0.97 5.65
CA VAL A 37 -0.63 -1.61 4.34
C VAL A 37 0.74 -2.23 4.08
N LYS A 38 0.73 -3.43 3.50
CA LYS A 38 1.95 -4.11 3.06
C LYS A 38 2.29 -3.61 1.66
N VAL A 39 3.53 -3.15 1.47
CA VAL A 39 4.05 -2.76 0.16
C VAL A 39 5.33 -3.54 -0.14
N THR A 40 5.48 -3.95 -1.40
CA THR A 40 6.68 -4.64 -1.87
C THR A 40 7.75 -3.60 -2.22
N CYS A 41 8.94 -3.75 -1.66
CA CYS A 41 10.08 -2.91 -2.03
C CYS A 41 10.54 -3.23 -3.44
N LEU A 42 10.72 -2.19 -4.27
CA LEU A 42 11.15 -2.33 -5.66
C LEU A 42 12.63 -2.75 -5.83
N TYR A 43 13.43 -2.71 -4.76
CA TYR A 43 14.87 -2.97 -4.84
C TYR A 43 15.29 -4.33 -4.28
N CYS A 44 14.51 -4.89 -3.35
CA CYS A 44 14.86 -6.13 -2.67
C CYS A 44 13.71 -7.12 -2.57
N ASP A 45 12.56 -6.81 -3.19
CA ASP A 45 11.34 -7.61 -3.23
C ASP A 45 10.77 -8.00 -1.86
N ASN A 46 11.31 -7.42 -0.78
CA ASN A 46 10.81 -7.65 0.56
C ASN A 46 9.57 -6.80 0.83
N ASN A 47 8.67 -7.38 1.61
CA ASN A 47 7.45 -6.71 2.04
C ASN A 47 7.74 -5.83 3.25
N VAL A 48 7.37 -4.56 3.19
CA VAL A 48 7.42 -3.64 4.32
C VAL A 48 6.02 -3.17 4.68
N MET A 49 5.74 -3.06 5.98
CA MET A 49 4.49 -2.47 6.45
C MET A 49 4.66 -0.96 6.57
N ILE A 50 3.71 -0.22 6.03
CA ILE A 50 3.64 1.24 6.19
C ILE A 50 2.27 1.63 6.72
N THR A 51 2.23 2.73 7.45
CA THR A 51 0.99 3.32 7.95
C THR A 51 0.57 4.45 6.99
N ILE A 52 -0.62 4.35 6.42
CA ILE A 52 -1.21 5.38 5.56
C ILE A 52 -2.66 5.66 5.97
N PRO A 53 -3.24 6.81 5.59
CA PRO A 53 -4.64 7.11 5.88
C PRO A 53 -5.58 6.08 5.24
N GLN A 54 -6.62 5.67 5.98
CA GLN A 54 -7.55 4.61 5.58
C GLN A 54 -8.31 4.95 4.28
N VAL A 55 -8.41 6.22 3.91
CA VAL A 55 -9.01 6.65 2.63
C VAL A 55 -8.29 6.10 1.40
N TYR A 56 -7.05 5.64 1.54
CA TYR A 56 -6.21 5.09 0.46
C TYR A 56 -5.99 3.58 0.57
N ILE A 57 -6.61 2.90 1.53
CA ILE A 57 -6.42 1.46 1.77
C ILE A 57 -7.60 0.69 1.15
N GLU A 58 -7.29 -0.18 0.20
CA GLU A 58 -8.28 -1.10 -0.37
C GLU A 58 -8.50 -2.29 0.54
N GLU A 59 -9.75 -2.74 0.70
CA GLU A 59 -10.09 -3.89 1.54
C GLU A 59 -9.38 -5.18 1.05
N ASP A 60 -9.22 -5.32 -0.27
CA ASP A 60 -8.63 -6.51 -0.91
C ASP A 60 -7.10 -6.59 -0.71
N THR A 61 -6.41 -5.47 -0.42
CA THR A 61 -4.96 -5.49 -0.13
C THR A 61 -4.60 -6.15 1.21
N VAL A 62 -5.60 -6.49 2.05
CA VAL A 62 -5.37 -7.15 3.34
C VAL A 62 -5.38 -8.68 3.21
N LEU A 63 -6.01 -9.29 2.19
CA LEU A 63 -6.20 -10.75 2.12
C LEU A 63 -6.33 -11.26 0.68
N ARG A 64 -5.22 -11.58 0.01
CA ARG A 64 -5.17 -12.71 -0.93
C ARG A 64 -3.86 -13.47 -0.75
N SER A 65 -3.76 -14.18 0.37
CA SER A 65 -3.12 -15.49 0.33
C SER A 65 -3.97 -16.32 -0.63
N VAL A 66 -3.55 -16.47 -1.88
CA VAL A 66 -4.06 -17.57 -2.71
C VAL A 66 -3.61 -18.85 -2.00
N PRO A 67 -4.51 -19.73 -1.52
CA PRO A 67 -4.10 -21.10 -1.29
C PRO A 67 -3.80 -21.68 -2.67
N ASP A 68 -2.52 -21.96 -2.92
CA ASP A 68 -2.12 -22.90 -3.95
C ASP A 68 -2.83 -24.23 -3.63
N ALA A 69 -3.77 -24.60 -4.49
CA ALA A 69 -4.49 -25.85 -4.38
C ALA A 69 -4.51 -26.50 -5.77
N GLY A 70 -3.44 -27.26 -6.03
CA GLY A 70 -3.49 -28.62 -6.60
C GLY A 70 -3.70 -28.74 -8.10
#